data_AF-A0A7C2U8U0-F1
#
_entry.id   AF-A0A7C2U8U0-F1
#
_cell.length_a   1.000
_cell.length_b   1.000
_cell.length_c   1.000
_cell.angle_alpha   90.00
_cell.angle_beta   90.00
_cell.angle_gamma   90.00
#
_symmetry.space_group_name_H-M   'P 1'
#
loop_
_entity.id
_entity.type
_entity.pdbx_description
1 polymer ?
#
loop_
_entity_poly.entity_id
_entity_poly.type
_entity_poly.pdbx_seq_one_letter_code
_entity_poly.pdbx_strand_id
1 'polypeptide(L)'
;MDMTTDYKISPHLREITHEQVALLDQRATEGSSWEFYCSSYIHHPTVFVHKISGLVQDAIDEYFTEVRVDNKRMVTDCSCGERSGICKHAIALLYGWVDDDEGFLNVADTLERLQHKDKNDLLEILGRMIMFDSRNLGFIDDDVAADDLDDESL
;
A
#
# COMPACT_ATOMS: atom_id res chain seq x y z
N MET A 1 -9.08 -21.65 14.38
CA MET A 1 -8.71 -21.44 12.97
C MET A 1 -7.24 -21.09 12.96
N ASP A 2 -6.42 -21.94 12.37
CA ASP A 2 -4.99 -21.70 12.20
C ASP A 2 -4.84 -20.68 11.06
N MET A 3 -4.73 -19.39 11.40
CA MET A 3 -4.46 -18.30 10.46
C MET A 3 -2.96 -18.14 10.26
N THR A 4 -2.24 -19.22 9.99
CA THR A 4 -0.86 -19.17 9.51
C THR A 4 -0.85 -18.73 8.04
N THR A 5 -1.39 -17.54 7.78
CA THR A 5 -1.19 -16.82 6.53
C THR A 5 0.27 -16.37 6.55
N ASP A 6 1.10 -17.01 5.72
CA ASP A 6 2.50 -16.63 5.55
C ASP A 6 2.55 -15.25 4.87
N TYR A 7 2.61 -14.17 5.67
CA TYR A 7 2.63 -12.78 5.19
C TYR A 7 3.98 -12.36 4.61
N LYS A 8 4.80 -13.30 4.15
CA LYS A 8 6.09 -13.01 3.54
C LYS A 8 5.94 -12.12 2.32
N ILE A 9 6.86 -11.19 2.20
CA ILE A 9 7.01 -10.37 1.00
C ILE A 9 7.30 -11.30 -0.19
N SER A 10 6.55 -11.08 -1.27
CA SER A 10 6.63 -11.87 -2.50
C SER A 10 8.06 -11.87 -3.05
N PRO A 11 8.62 -13.04 -3.43
CA PRO A 11 9.90 -13.10 -4.12
C PRO A 11 9.91 -12.23 -5.38
N HIS A 12 8.79 -12.15 -6.09
CA HIS A 12 8.67 -11.31 -7.29
C HIS A 12 8.85 -9.82 -7.00
N LEU A 13 8.52 -9.36 -5.80
CA LEU A 13 8.74 -7.97 -5.38
C LEU A 13 10.20 -7.77 -4.96
N ARG A 14 10.79 -8.74 -4.25
CA ARG A 14 12.20 -8.73 -3.83
C ARG A 14 13.19 -8.84 -4.99
N GLU A 15 12.80 -9.52 -6.06
CA GLU A 15 13.65 -9.74 -7.24
C GLU A 15 13.58 -8.59 -8.27
N ILE A 16 12.79 -7.54 -8.01
CA ILE A 16 12.74 -6.37 -8.88
C ILE A 16 14.11 -5.69 -8.87
N THR A 17 14.68 -5.48 -10.04
CA THR A 17 15.98 -4.82 -10.18
C THR A 17 15.83 -3.39 -10.70
N HIS A 18 16.82 -2.56 -10.38
CA HIS A 18 16.91 -1.20 -10.94
C HIS A 18 16.88 -1.19 -12.48
N GLU A 19 17.48 -2.19 -13.15
CA GLU A 19 17.42 -2.31 -14.61
C GLU A 19 15.99 -2.54 -15.12
N GLN A 20 15.21 -3.39 -14.44
CA GLN A 20 13.81 -3.63 -14.79
C GLN A 20 12.95 -2.38 -14.61
N VAL A 21 13.19 -1.62 -13.53
CA VAL A 21 12.50 -0.34 -13.29
C VAL A 21 12.88 0.68 -14.36
N ALA A 22 14.16 0.80 -14.72
CA ALA A 22 14.61 1.71 -15.78
C ALA A 22 14.02 1.37 -17.17
N LEU A 23 13.92 0.07 -17.51
CA LEU A 23 13.25 -0.37 -18.74
C LEU A 23 11.74 -0.11 -18.72
N LEU A 24 11.12 -0.10 -17.54
CA LEU A 24 9.71 0.27 -17.39
C LEU A 24 9.52 1.78 -17.56
N ASP A 25 10.36 2.58 -16.90
CA ASP A 25 10.42 4.05 -17.01
C ASP A 25 10.57 4.49 -18.47
N GLN A 26 11.54 3.91 -19.19
CA GLN A 26 11.76 4.24 -20.60
C GLN A 26 10.53 3.98 -21.48
N ARG A 27 9.76 2.92 -21.17
CA ARG A 27 8.58 2.53 -21.96
C ARG A 27 7.32 3.29 -21.60
N ALA A 28 7.16 3.66 -20.34
CA ALA A 28 5.92 4.27 -19.83
C ALA A 28 5.99 5.80 -19.78
N THR A 29 7.18 6.36 -19.52
CA THR A 29 7.39 7.79 -19.24
C THR A 29 8.58 8.38 -19.99
N GLU A 30 9.09 7.67 -21.00
CA GLU A 30 10.24 8.08 -21.80
C GLU A 30 11.52 8.36 -20.99
N GLY A 31 11.63 7.78 -19.78
CA GLY A 31 12.79 7.95 -18.89
C GLY A 31 12.72 9.16 -17.96
N SER A 32 11.62 9.92 -17.96
CA SER A 32 11.46 11.12 -17.13
C SER A 32 11.19 10.82 -15.65
N SER A 33 10.80 9.59 -15.30
CA SER A 33 10.43 9.26 -13.92
C SER A 33 11.62 9.17 -12.97
N TRP A 34 12.82 8.86 -13.47
CA TRP A 34 14.04 8.89 -12.66
C TRP A 34 14.32 10.29 -12.09
N GLU A 35 14.32 11.32 -12.94
CA GLU A 35 14.54 12.70 -12.49
C GLU A 35 13.45 13.15 -11.53
N PHE A 36 12.20 12.78 -11.81
CA PHE A 36 11.09 12.99 -10.90
C PHE A 36 11.34 12.33 -9.54
N TYR A 37 11.68 11.04 -9.50
CA TYR A 37 12.00 10.32 -8.27
C TYR A 37 13.08 11.04 -7.45
N CYS A 38 14.21 11.42 -8.07
CA CYS A 38 15.31 12.12 -7.40
C CYS A 38 14.91 13.47 -6.78
N SER A 39 13.84 14.09 -7.28
CA SER A 39 13.33 15.38 -6.78
C SER A 39 12.07 15.26 -5.93
N SER A 40 11.54 14.05 -5.79
CA SER A 40 10.30 13.74 -5.06
C SER A 40 10.57 13.24 -3.65
N TYR A 41 9.50 13.09 -2.87
CA TYR A 41 9.56 12.42 -1.58
C TYR A 41 8.42 11.40 -1.48
N ILE A 42 8.72 10.22 -0.93
CA ILE A 42 7.74 9.16 -0.70
C ILE A 42 7.41 9.15 0.81
N HIS A 43 6.21 9.59 1.16
CA HIS A 43 5.71 9.55 2.53
C HIS A 43 5.03 8.21 2.81
N HIS A 44 5.21 7.74 4.05
CA HIS A 44 4.62 6.50 4.56
C HIS A 44 4.80 5.28 3.61
N PRO A 45 6.03 5.01 3.12
CA PRO A 45 6.27 3.84 2.29
C PRO A 45 5.97 2.56 3.08
N THR A 46 5.20 1.67 2.49
CA THR A 46 4.71 0.43 3.12
C THR A 46 4.80 -0.73 2.15
N VAL A 47 5.09 -1.91 2.69
CA VAL A 47 5.08 -3.16 1.93
C VAL A 47 4.22 -4.21 2.64
N PHE A 48 3.43 -4.94 1.86
CA PHE A 48 2.61 -6.04 2.36
C PHE A 48 2.49 -7.13 1.29
N VAL A 49 3.09 -8.30 1.54
CA VAL A 49 3.05 -9.46 0.64
C VAL A 49 3.52 -9.11 -0.79
N HIS A 50 2.60 -8.91 -1.73
CA HIS A 50 2.88 -8.63 -3.15
C HIS A 50 2.72 -7.14 -3.51
N LYS A 51 2.61 -6.26 -2.51
CA LYS A 51 2.16 -4.88 -2.68
C LYS A 51 3.11 -3.91 -2.00
N ILE A 52 3.51 -2.86 -2.71
CA ILE A 52 4.08 -1.63 -2.13
C ILE A 52 3.09 -0.47 -2.29
N SER A 53 3.05 0.41 -1.30
CA SER A 53 2.22 1.61 -1.33
C SER A 53 2.88 2.79 -0.60
N GLY A 54 2.49 4.01 -0.98
CA GLY A 54 2.94 5.23 -0.33
C GLY A 54 2.25 6.47 -0.90
N LEU A 55 2.49 7.62 -0.28
CA LEU A 55 2.12 8.92 -0.82
C LEU A 55 3.33 9.51 -1.55
N VAL A 56 3.26 9.60 -2.87
CA VAL A 56 4.32 10.19 -3.68
C VAL A 56 4.03 11.67 -3.84
N GLN A 57 4.92 12.51 -3.30
CA GLN A 57 4.78 13.96 -3.34
C GLN A 57 5.34 14.53 -4.65
N ASP A 58 4.49 15.24 -5.38
CA ASP A 58 4.88 16.21 -6.41
C ASP A 58 4.94 17.61 -5.76
N ALA A 59 5.46 18.62 -6.47
CA ALA A 59 5.80 19.94 -5.94
C ALA A 59 4.72 20.60 -5.06
N ILE A 60 3.44 20.28 -5.26
CA ILE A 60 2.29 20.84 -4.52
C ILE A 60 1.34 19.75 -4.00
N ASP A 61 1.22 18.63 -4.71
CA ASP A 61 0.21 17.59 -4.45
C ASP A 61 0.84 16.29 -3.95
N GLU A 62 0.06 15.50 -3.20
CA GLU A 62 0.42 14.14 -2.79
C GLU A 62 -0.50 13.13 -3.48
N TYR A 63 0.11 12.11 -4.08
CA TYR A 63 -0.62 11.07 -4.79
C TYR A 63 -0.46 9.73 -4.09
N PHE A 64 -1.57 9.20 -3.57
CA PHE A 64 -1.60 7.83 -3.09
C PHE A 64 -1.34 6.89 -4.26
N THR A 65 -0.30 6.09 -4.12
CA THR A 65 0.22 5.24 -5.18
C THR A 65 0.44 3.85 -4.63
N GLU A 66 0.03 2.85 -5.40
CA GLU A 66 0.15 1.46 -5.07
C GLU A 66 0.66 0.67 -6.27
N VAL A 67 1.58 -0.27 -6.03
CA VAL A 67 2.06 -1.21 -7.02
C VAL A 67 1.92 -2.63 -6.47
N ARG A 68 1.21 -3.48 -7.22
CA ARG A 68 1.06 -4.92 -6.94
C ARG A 68 1.81 -5.74 -7.98
N VAL A 69 2.53 -6.76 -7.52
CA VAL A 69 3.38 -7.61 -8.36
C VAL A 69 3.07 -9.08 -8.11
N ASP A 70 2.30 -9.68 -9.02
CA ASP A 70 1.88 -11.08 -8.96
C ASP A 70 2.26 -11.83 -10.24
N ASN A 71 2.94 -12.97 -10.12
CA ASN A 71 3.21 -13.92 -11.22
C ASN A 71 3.56 -13.24 -12.57
N LYS A 72 4.50 -12.28 -12.53
CA LYS A 72 5.02 -11.49 -13.67
C LYS A 72 4.09 -10.41 -14.23
N ARG A 73 2.98 -10.10 -13.56
CA ARG A 73 2.12 -8.96 -13.86
C ARG A 73 2.31 -7.90 -12.80
N MET A 74 2.44 -6.67 -13.26
CA MET A 74 2.45 -5.48 -12.42
C MET A 74 1.17 -4.72 -12.65
N VAL A 75 0.46 -4.42 -11.57
CA VAL A 75 -0.75 -3.58 -11.57
C VAL A 75 -0.45 -2.37 -10.72
N THR A 76 -0.80 -1.19 -11.21
CA THR A 76 -0.56 0.07 -10.53
C THR A 76 -1.88 0.79 -10.34
N ASP A 77 -2.06 1.38 -9.17
CA ASP A 77 -3.17 2.28 -8.86
C ASP A 77 -2.60 3.59 -8.33
N CYS A 78 -3.12 4.72 -8.79
CA CYS A 78 -2.62 6.04 -8.41
C CYS A 78 -3.72 7.08 -8.45
N SER A 79 -3.80 7.91 -7.40
CA SER A 79 -4.81 8.97 -7.30
C SER A 79 -4.61 10.14 -8.26
N CYS A 80 -3.52 10.17 -9.05
CA CYS A 80 -3.26 11.24 -10.04
C CYS A 80 -4.24 11.25 -11.21
N GLY A 81 -5.07 10.22 -11.36
CA GLY A 81 -6.11 10.15 -12.38
C GLY A 81 -5.63 9.75 -13.77
N GLU A 82 -4.35 9.45 -13.95
CA GLU A 82 -3.82 8.84 -15.18
C GLU A 82 -4.45 7.46 -15.37
N ARG A 83 -5.18 7.28 -16.48
CA ARG A 83 -5.90 6.03 -16.79
C ARG A 83 -5.19 5.19 -17.83
N SER A 84 -4.16 5.72 -18.48
CA SER A 84 -3.44 5.04 -19.55
C SER A 84 -2.05 4.61 -19.10
N GLY A 85 -1.97 3.39 -18.57
CA GLY A 85 -0.69 2.75 -18.24
C GLY A 85 -0.13 3.12 -16.88
N ILE A 86 1.19 3.00 -16.75
CA ILE A 86 1.92 3.20 -15.49
C ILE A 86 2.39 4.65 -15.43
N CYS A 87 1.95 5.40 -14.43
CA CYS A 87 2.32 6.80 -14.27
C CYS A 87 3.70 6.95 -13.62
N LYS A 88 4.25 8.18 -13.68
CA LYS A 88 5.53 8.53 -13.05
C LYS A 88 5.58 8.25 -11.55
N HIS A 89 4.46 8.39 -10.83
CA HIS A 89 4.41 8.15 -9.39
C HIS A 89 4.62 6.67 -9.05
N ALA A 90 4.01 5.77 -9.82
CA ALA A 90 4.18 4.33 -9.64
C ALA A 90 5.63 3.90 -9.93
N ILE A 91 6.27 4.52 -10.93
CA ILE A 91 7.68 4.27 -11.23
C ILE A 91 8.59 4.84 -10.14
N ALA A 92 8.30 6.04 -9.63
CA ALA A 92 9.05 6.62 -8.50
C ALA A 92 8.96 5.74 -7.25
N LEU A 93 7.77 5.19 -6.96
CA LEU A 93 7.58 4.25 -5.86
C LEU A 93 8.41 2.96 -6.05
N LEU A 94 8.53 2.48 -7.30
CA LEU A 94 9.38 1.34 -7.64
C LEU A 94 10.88 1.65 -7.50
N TYR A 95 11.32 2.84 -7.92
CA TYR A 95 12.70 3.29 -7.67
C TYR A 95 13.00 3.35 -6.17
N GLY A 96 12.10 3.94 -5.38
CA GLY A 96 12.21 3.96 -3.92
C GLY A 96 12.33 2.54 -3.32
N TRP A 97 11.55 1.58 -3.83
CA TRP A 97 11.64 0.19 -3.39
C TRP A 97 12.97 -0.47 -3.75
N VAL A 98 13.50 -0.29 -4.97
CA VAL A 98 14.77 -0.96 -5.36
C VAL A 98 16.02 -0.28 -4.78
N ASP A 99 15.92 0.99 -4.40
CA ASP A 99 17.04 1.75 -3.83
C ASP A 99 17.10 1.64 -2.29
N ASP A 100 15.96 1.60 -1.61
CA ASP A 100 15.85 1.57 -0.15
C ASP A 100 14.62 0.77 0.33
N ASP A 101 14.66 -0.55 0.16
CA ASP A 101 13.57 -1.45 0.60
C ASP A 101 13.43 -1.51 2.14
N GLU A 102 14.51 -1.26 2.89
CA GLU A 102 14.51 -1.18 4.35
C GLU A 102 13.73 0.04 4.87
N GLY A 103 13.62 1.11 4.07
CA GLY A 103 12.81 2.28 4.36
C GLY A 103 11.30 2.02 4.36
N PHE A 104 10.84 0.91 3.78
CA PHE A 104 9.41 0.56 3.71
C PHE A 104 8.96 -0.14 4.99
N LEU A 105 7.90 0.38 5.62
CA LEU A 105 7.28 -0.28 6.76
C LEU A 105 6.63 -1.59 6.32
N ASN A 106 7.11 -2.71 6.84
CA ASN A 106 6.51 -4.02 6.61
C ASN A 106 5.25 -4.19 7.47
N VAL A 107 4.10 -4.23 6.82
CA VAL A 107 2.80 -4.36 7.48
C VAL A 107 2.67 -5.74 8.14
N ALA A 108 3.28 -6.78 7.57
CA ALA A 108 3.26 -8.13 8.14
C ALA A 108 3.85 -8.17 9.56
N ASP A 109 5.00 -7.52 9.76
CA ASP A 109 5.69 -7.47 11.05
C ASP A 109 4.85 -6.70 12.09
N THR A 110 4.12 -5.69 11.63
CA THR A 110 3.19 -4.94 12.48
C THR A 110 1.99 -5.81 12.87
N LEU A 111 1.42 -6.57 11.94
CA LEU A 111 0.32 -7.49 12.22
C LEU A 111 0.75 -8.61 13.19
N GLU A 112 1.94 -9.18 13.03
CA GLU A 112 2.48 -10.18 13.94
C GLU A 112 2.59 -9.61 15.37
N ARG A 113 3.09 -8.39 15.53
CA ARG A 113 3.13 -7.71 16.83
C ARG A 113 1.75 -7.47 17.41
N LEU A 114 0.76 -7.12 16.59
CA LEU A 114 -0.63 -6.93 17.03
C LEU A 114 -1.27 -8.23 17.51
N GLN A 115 -0.95 -9.38 16.89
CA GLN A 115 -1.48 -10.69 17.31
C GLN A 115 -1.09 -11.08 18.74
N HIS A 116 0.02 -10.56 19.24
CA HIS A 116 0.51 -10.84 20.59
C HIS A 116 0.01 -9.85 21.64
N LYS A 117 -0.80 -8.85 21.25
CA LYS A 117 -1.39 -7.89 22.19
C LYS A 117 -2.69 -8.42 22.78
N ASP A 118 -2.97 -8.03 24.02
CA ASP A 118 -4.27 -8.31 24.62
C ASP A 118 -5.37 -7.41 24.03
N LYS A 119 -6.62 -7.79 24.31
CA LYS A 119 -7.80 -7.10 23.77
C LYS A 119 -7.86 -5.62 24.18
N ASN A 120 -7.45 -5.26 25.39
CA ASN A 120 -7.57 -3.89 25.87
C ASN A 120 -6.56 -2.99 25.16
N ASP A 121 -5.33 -3.48 24.99
CA ASP A 121 -4.29 -2.85 24.19
C ASP A 121 -4.76 -2.60 22.74
N LEU A 122 -5.40 -3.59 22.12
CA LEU A 122 -5.93 -3.47 20.77
C LEU A 122 -7.06 -2.43 20.68
N LEU A 123 -7.98 -2.43 21.64
CA LEU A 123 -9.05 -1.43 21.71
C LEU A 123 -8.50 -0.01 21.89
N GLU A 124 -7.44 0.17 22.67
CA GLU A 124 -6.79 1.47 22.82
C GLU A 124 -6.15 1.94 21.51
N ILE A 125 -5.47 1.05 20.79
CA ILE A 125 -4.89 1.35 19.48
C ILE A 125 -5.99 1.76 18.48
N LEU A 126 -7.07 0.99 18.40
CA LEU A 126 -8.22 1.29 17.53
C LEU A 126 -8.84 2.64 17.89
N GLY A 127 -9.03 2.91 19.19
CA GLY A 127 -9.51 4.20 19.68
C GLY A 127 -8.62 5.37 19.23
N ARG A 128 -7.30 5.21 19.31
CA ARG A 128 -6.33 6.22 18.83
C ARG A 128 -6.40 6.41 17.32
N MET A 129 -6.53 5.32 16.54
CA MET A 129 -6.66 5.40 15.08
C MET A 129 -7.92 6.15 14.64
N ILE A 130 -9.05 5.92 15.32
CA ILE A 130 -10.32 6.61 15.09
C ILE A 130 -10.22 8.10 15.44
N MET A 131 -9.58 8.43 16.57
CA MET A 131 -9.38 9.83 16.97
C MET A 131 -8.45 10.58 16.02
N PHE A 132 -7.49 9.89 15.41
CA PHE A 132 -6.55 10.48 14.45
C PHE A 132 -7.20 10.69 13.08
N ASP A 133 -7.98 9.72 12.60
CA ASP A 133 -8.70 9.80 11.33
C ASP A 133 -10.09 9.19 11.45
N SER A 134 -11.11 10.05 11.42
CA SER A 134 -12.51 9.67 11.61
C SER A 134 -13.06 8.79 10.49
N ARG A 135 -12.39 8.72 9.33
CA ARG A 135 -12.77 7.78 8.25
C ARG A 135 -12.65 6.33 8.69
N ASN A 136 -11.82 6.05 9.69
CA ASN A 136 -11.67 4.71 10.26
C ASN A 136 -12.93 4.20 10.99
N LEU A 137 -13.90 5.08 11.31
CA LEU A 137 -15.19 4.66 11.90
C LEU A 137 -15.98 3.73 10.97
N GLY A 138 -15.89 3.94 9.65
CA GLY A 138 -16.63 3.13 8.68
C GLY A 138 -16.30 1.64 8.73
N PHE A 139 -15.10 1.26 9.20
CA PHE A 139 -14.72 -0.15 9.35
C PHE A 139 -15.39 -0.86 10.53
N ILE A 140 -16.07 -0.12 11.42
CA ILE A 140 -16.72 -0.65 12.62
C ILE A 140 -18.24 -0.75 12.42
N ASP A 141 -18.82 0.20 11.68
CA ASP A 141 -20.26 0.30 11.52
C ASP A 141 -20.85 -0.70 10.51
N ASP A 142 -20.05 -1.26 9.59
CA ASP A 142 -20.51 -2.22 8.57
C ASP A 142 -20.99 -3.57 9.16
N ASP A 143 -20.59 -3.94 10.37
CA ASP A 143 -21.04 -5.18 11.04
C ASP A 143 -22.41 -5.04 11.73
N VAL A 144 -22.95 -3.82 11.88
CA VAL A 144 -24.21 -3.58 12.62
C VAL A 144 -25.44 -3.65 11.70
N ALA A 145 -25.27 -3.54 10.37
CA ALA A 145 -26.39 -3.46 9.43
C ALA A 145 -26.90 -4.82 8.89
N ALA A 146 -26.25 -5.94 9.24
CA ALA A 146 -26.57 -7.26 8.69
C ALA A 146 -27.59 -8.07 9.51
N ASP A 147 -27.92 -7.66 10.75
CA ASP A 147 -28.78 -8.43 11.67
C ASP A 147 -30.25 -7.94 11.72
N ASP A 148 -30.63 -6.87 11.02
CA ASP A 148 -31.98 -6.27 11.13
C ASP A 148 -32.93 -6.54 9.93
N LEU A 149 -32.66 -7.55 9.09
CA LEU A 149 -33.50 -7.88 7.91
C LEU A 149 -34.18 -9.25 7.93
N ASP A 150 -34.33 -9.88 9.09
CA ASP A 150 -35.10 -11.14 9.24
C ASP A 150 -36.12 -11.06 10.39
N ASP A 151 -36.98 -10.05 10.41
CA ASP A 151 -38.33 -10.22 10.98
C ASP A 151 -39.27 -9.12 10.48
N GLU A 152 -40.10 -9.44 9.49
CA GLU A 152 -41.55 -9.27 9.55
C GLU A 152 -42.15 -9.74 8.22
N SER A 153 -42.50 -11.03 8.20
CA SER A 153 -43.52 -11.55 7.32
C SER A 153 -44.90 -11.07 7.79
N LEU A 154 -45.54 -10.17 7.03
CA LEU A 154 -47.01 -10.03 6.98
C LEU A 154 -47.48 -9.67 5.57
#